data_AF-A0A0T9UHT5-F1
#
_entry.id   AF-A0A0T9UHT5-F1
#
_cell.length_a   1.000
_cell.length_b   1.000
_cell.length_c   1.000
_cell.angle_alpha   90.00
_cell.angle_beta   90.00
_cell.angle_gamma   90.00
#
_symmetry.space_group_name_H-M   'P 1'
#
loop_
_entity.id
_entity.type
_entity.pdbx_description
1 polymer ?
#
loop_
_entity_poly.entity_id
_entity_poly.type
_entity_poly.pdbx_seq_one_letter_code
_entity_poly.pdbx_strand_id
1 'polypeptide(L)' 'MAGVVETVSPDTLQDEVKRDQFYYRIYVRTDRAELTNKAGKSFPILPGMVASVEIKTGQKTVLDYLIKPLNKVKESLRER' A
#
# COMPACT_ATOMS: atom_id res chain seq x y z
N MET A 1 -5.39 13.55 1.57
CA MET A 1 -4.35 13.47 2.62
C MET A 1 -3.42 12.34 2.26
N ALA A 2 -2.11 12.51 2.45
CA ALA A 2 -1.14 11.45 2.21
C ALA A 2 -0.75 10.76 3.53
N GLY A 3 -0.20 9.56 3.40
CA GLY A 3 0.27 8.73 4.50
C GLY A 3 1.07 7.56 3.97
N VAL A 4 1.70 6.84 4.89
CA VAL A 4 2.59 5.72 4.58
C VAL A 4 2.18 4.48 5.38
N VAL A 5 2.31 3.32 4.76
CA VAL A 5 2.16 2.04 5.48
C VAL A 5 3.42 1.85 6.32
N GLU A 6 3.26 1.80 7.64
CA GLU A 6 4.37 1.68 8.58
C GLU A 6 4.65 0.22 8.94
N THR A 7 3.61 -0.60 9.06
CA THR A 7 3.77 -2.01 9.41
C THR A 7 2.65 -2.84 8.79
N VAL A 8 3.02 -4.04 8.34
CA VAL A 8 2.10 -5.10 7.93
C VAL A 8 2.26 -6.23 8.94
N SER A 9 1.19 -6.58 9.64
CA SER A 9 1.19 -7.67 10.61
C SER A 9 1.35 -9.01 9.89
N PRO A 10 2.13 -9.95 10.45
CA PRO A 10 2.28 -11.29 9.88
C PRO A 10 1.05 -12.17 10.11
N ASP A 11 0.16 -11.76 11.01
CA ASP A 11 -1.02 -12.52 11.40
C ASP A 11 -2.14 -12.38 10.37
N THR A 12 -2.75 -13.51 10.05
CA THR A 12 -3.88 -13.58 9.12
C THR A 12 -5.20 -13.50 9.88
N LEU A 13 -6.07 -12.59 9.45
CA LEU A 13 -7.45 -12.45 9.90
C LEU A 13 -8.35 -13.14 8.89
N GLN A 14 -9.22 -14.02 9.35
CA GLN A 14 -10.20 -14.70 8.50
C GLN A 14 -11.55 -13.99 8.63
N ASP A 15 -12.24 -13.79 7.50
CA ASP A 15 -13.62 -13.30 7.53
C ASP A 15 -14.54 -14.36 8.13
N GLU A 16 -15.34 -13.99 9.13
CA GLU A 16 -16.27 -14.92 9.79
C GLU A 16 -17.38 -15.40 8.84
N VAL A 17 -17.77 -14.56 7.87
CA VAL A 17 -18.81 -14.85 6.87
C VAL A 17 -18.20 -15.50 5.63
N LYS A 18 -17.03 -15.03 5.18
CA LYS A 18 -16.32 -15.53 3.99
C LYS A 18 -15.02 -16.24 4.37
N ARG A 19 -15.13 -17.47 4.84
CA ARG A 19 -14.01 -18.28 5.36
C ARG A 19 -12.87 -18.53 4.36
N ASP A 20 -13.07 -18.27 3.07
CA ASP A 20 -12.06 -18.37 2.02
C ASP A 20 -11.22 -17.09 1.86
N GLN A 21 -11.57 -16.01 2.56
CA GLN A 21 -10.93 -14.71 2.42
C GLN A 21 -10.05 -14.38 3.64
N PHE A 22 -8.79 -14.07 3.35
CA PHE A 22 -7.76 -13.78 4.32
C PHE A 22 -7.32 -12.33 4.22
N TYR A 23 -7.23 -11.66 5.36
CA TYR A 23 -6.79 -10.28 5.48
C TYR A 23 -5.56 -10.18 6.37
N TYR A 24 -4.72 -9.19 6.10
CA TYR A 24 -3.59 -8.84 6.96
C TYR A 24 -3.85 -7.45 7.55
N ARG A 25 -3.62 -7.32 8.86
CA ARG A 25 -3.71 -6.01 9.51
C ARG A 25 -2.53 -5.15 9.07
N ILE A 26 -2.81 -3.88 8.78
CA ILE A 26 -1.78 -2.88 8.51
C ILE A 26 -1.95 -1.68 9.43
N TYR A 27 -0.83 -1.02 9.74
CA TYR A 27 -0.82 0.27 10.40
C TYR A 27 -0.38 1.33 9.39
N VAL A 28 -1.24 2.33 9.18
CA VAL A 28 -1.00 3.45 8.27
C VAL A 28 -0.78 4.70 9.11
N ARG A 29 0.36 5.35 8.92
CA ARG A 29 0.68 6.63 9.54
C ARG A 29 0.34 7.76 8.58
N THR A 30 -0.54 8.65 8.99
CA THR A 30 -0.90 9.83 8.22
C THR A 30 0.08 10.98 8.49
N ASP A 31 0.31 11.85 7.50
CA ASP A 31 1.26 12.96 7.66
C ASP A 31 0.80 14.04 8.63
N ARG A 32 -0.51 14.08 8.92
CA ARG A 32 -1.16 15.04 9.84
C ARG A 32 -2.20 14.30 10.67
N ALA A 33 -2.72 14.94 11.72
CA ALA A 33 -3.84 14.44 12.52
C ALA A 33 -5.11 15.28 12.31
N GLU A 34 -5.18 16.01 11.20
CA GLU A 34 -6.26 16.96 10.90
C GLU A 34 -6.56 17.01 9.39
N LEU A 35 -7.80 17.39 9.08
CA LEU A 35 -8.29 17.61 7.73
C LEU A 35 -8.58 19.09 7.54
N THR A 36 -7.98 19.69 6.52
CA THR A 36 -8.28 21.08 6.12
C THR A 36 -9.33 21.07 5.01
N ASN A 37 -10.42 21.80 5.20
CA ASN A 37 -11.42 21.98 4.14
C ASN A 37 -10.98 23.05 3.11
N LYS A 38 -11.74 23.21 2.03
CA LYS A 38 -11.46 24.21 0.99
C LYS A 38 -11.48 25.66 1.51
N ALA A 39 -12.15 25.90 2.62
CA ALA A 39 -12.24 27.21 3.28
C ALA A 39 -11.11 27.44 4.32
N GLY A 40 -10.13 26.53 4.41
CA GLY A 40 -8.99 26.66 5.32
C GLY A 40 -9.27 26.28 6.79
N LYS A 41 -10.48 25.82 7.12
CA LYS A 41 -10.81 25.36 8.48
C LYS A 41 -10.24 23.97 8.71
N SER A 42 -9.53 23.82 9.83
CA SER A 42 -8.99 22.54 10.26
C SER A 42 -9.97 21.76 11.15
N PHE A 43 -10.01 20.44 10.95
CA PHE A 43 -10.83 19.50 11.71
C PHE A 43 -9.94 18.37 12.24
N PRO A 44 -9.87 18.15 13.56
CA PRO A 44 -9.04 17.09 14.13
C PRO A 44 -9.63 15.71 13.81
N ILE A 45 -8.74 14.74 13.60
CA ILE A 45 -9.09 13.32 13.46
C ILE A 45 -9.04 12.68 14.85
N LEU A 46 -10.18 12.17 15.32
CA LEU A 46 -10.31 11.51 16.61
C LEU A 46 -10.32 9.97 16.47
N PRO A 47 -9.92 9.23 17.52
CA PRO A 47 -10.04 7.76 17.54
C PRO A 47 -11.48 7.28 17.34
N GLY A 48 -11.64 6.12 16.71
CA GLY A 48 -12.95 5.50 16.46
C GLY A 48 -13.62 5.93 15.14
N MET A 49 -13.05 6.89 14.42
CA MET A 49 -13.53 7.24 13.09
C MET A 49 -13.14 6.19 12.05
N VAL A 50 -14.05 5.94 11.10
CA VAL A 50 -13.81 5.05 9.97
C VAL A 50 -13.22 5.84 8.82
N ALA A 51 -12.13 5.33 8.24
CA ALA A 51 -11.48 5.92 7.07
C ALA A 51 -11.31 4.87 5.97
N SER A 52 -11.31 5.33 4.73
CA SER A 52 -10.94 4.52 3.57
C SER A 52 -9.55 4.93 3.11
N VAL A 53 -8.69 3.95 2.87
CA VAL A 53 -7.32 4.15 2.40
C VAL A 53 -7.13 3.44 1.07
N GLU A 54 -6.50 4.12 0.13
CA GLU A 54 -6.09 3.54 -1.15
C GLU A 54 -4.58 3.39 -1.15
N ILE A 55 -4.10 2.15 -1.23
CA ILE A 55 -2.68 1.84 -1.12
C ILE A 55 -2.11 1.68 -2.52
N LYS A 56 -1.22 2.59 -2.90
CA LYS A 56 -0.45 2.46 -4.15
C LYS A 56 0.72 1.50 -3.91
N THR A 57 0.63 0.29 -4.46
CA THR A 57 1.69 -0.72 -4.39
C THR A 57 2.47 -0.78 -5.71
N GLY A 58 3.79 -0.87 -5.62
CA GLY A 58 4.70 -0.93 -6.77
C GLY A 58 4.88 0.40 -7.49
N GLN A 59 6.12 0.75 -7.82
CA GLN A 59 6.43 1.81 -8.77
C GLN A 59 7.17 1.15 -9.93
N LYS A 60 6.53 1.07 -11.09
CA LYS A 60 7.22 0.67 -12.32
C LYS A 60 7.68 1.94 -13.01
N THR A 61 8.99 2.14 -13.05
CA THR A 61 9.59 3.20 -13.84
C THR A 61 9.51 2.83 -15.32
N VAL A 62 9.54 3.84 -16.20
CA VAL A 62 9.66 3.59 -17.66
C VAL A 62 10.94 2.79 -17.97
N LEU A 63 12.01 3.02 -17.20
CA LEU A 63 13.26 2.29 -17.30
C LEU A 63 13.09 0.79 -17.02
N ASP A 64 12.22 0.40 -16.08
CA ASP A 64 11.94 -1.02 -15.80
C ASP A 64 11.39 -1.76 -17.03
N TYR A 65 10.67 -1.06 -17.91
CA TYR A 65 10.20 -1.62 -19.18
C TYR A 65 11.31 -1.75 -20.22
N LEU A 66 12.27 -0.80 -20.24
CA LEU A 66 13.40 -0.82 -21.17
C LEU A 66 14.43 -1.91 -20.82
N ILE A 67 14.64 -2.21 -19.55
CA ILE A 67 15.63 -3.22 -19.09
C ILE A 67 15.05 -4.64 -19.12
N LYS A 68 13.72 -4.81 -19.05
CA LYS A 68 13.04 -6.11 -19.09
C LYS A 68 13.53 -7.09 -20.19
N PRO A 69 13.75 -6.68 -21.46
CA PRO A 69 14.30 -7.58 -22.47
C PRO A 69 15.73 -8.05 -22.20
N LEU A 70 16.56 -7.25 -21.52
CA LEU A 70 17.96 -7.60 -21.21
C LEU A 70 18.06 -8.65 -20.11
N ASN A 71 17.10 -8.66 -19.17
CA ASN A 71 17.04 -9.68 -18.12
C ASN A 71 16.76 -11.09 -18.67
N LYS A 72 16.09 -11.23 -19.83
CA LYS A 72 15.90 -12.52 -20.51
C LYS A 72 17.19 -13.08 -21.12
N VAL A 73 18.16 -12.23 -21.44
CA VAL A 73 19.42 -12.65 -22.07
C VAL A 73 20.35 -13.33 -21.06
N LYS A 74 20.24 -13.00 -19.77
CA LYS A 74 21.05 -13.64 -18.71
C LYS A 74 20.65 -15.09 -18.42
N GLU A 75 19.39 -15.47 -18.65
CA GLU A 75 18.95 -16.86 -18.47
C GLU A 75 19.39 -17.74 -19.64
N SER A 76 19.43 -17.23 -20.88
CA SER A 76 19.87 -18.03 -22.05
C SER A 76 21.38 -18.30 -22.12
N LEU A 77 22.18 -17.69 -21.23
CA LEU A 77 23.63 -17.91 -21.13
C LEU A 77 24.02 -18.88 -20.02
N ARG A 78 23.05 -19.35 -19.22
CA ARG A 78 23.25 -20.38 -18.18
C ARG A 78 22.95 -21.81 -18.64
N GLU A 79 22.44 -21.98 -19.85
CA GLU A 79 22.33 -23.29 -20.51
C GLU A 79 23.41 -23.44 -21.58
N ARG A 80 24.62 -23.80 -21.14
CA ARG A 80 25.57 -24.62 -21.90
C ARG A 80 26.34 -25.49 -20.93
#